data_AF-A0ABD1D1D8-F1
#
_entry.id   AF-A0ABD1D1D8-F1
#
_cell.length_a   1.000
_cell.length_b   1.000
_cell.length_c   1.000
_cell.angle_alpha   90.00
_cell.angle_beta   90.00
_cell.angle_gamma   90.00
#
_symmetry.space_group_name_H-M   'P 1'
#
loop_
_entity.id
_entity.type
_entity.pdbx_description
1 polymer ?
#
loop_
_entity_poly.entity_id
_entity_poly.type
_entity_poly.pdbx_seq_one_letter_code
_entity_poly.pdbx_strand_id
1 'polypeptide(L)'
;MPLIMILVCGVDSSMRRFRPLVAGRFPPLEPRHPVWSQGQLRWWLRLLWWFPELELPESPEIVPGVVDTRCPRMDDPINPTHLPVNGDCRKFMKCYGGRAYEHECPAGLEFGIQVNRCDYPELARCSFNYGW
;
A
#
# COMPACT_ATOMS: atom_id res chain seq x y z
N MET A 1 -44.85 18.10 22.35
CA MET A 1 -43.66 17.24 22.35
C MET A 1 -44.08 15.77 22.27
N PRO A 2 -43.86 15.07 21.15
CA PRO A 2 -43.95 13.61 21.10
C PRO A 2 -42.55 12.97 20.96
N LEU A 3 -42.27 11.98 21.81
CA LEU A 3 -41.06 11.15 21.81
C LEU A 3 -41.07 10.20 20.60
N ILE A 4 -40.01 10.21 19.79
CA ILE A 4 -39.76 9.18 18.78
C ILE A 4 -39.11 7.98 19.47
N MET A 5 -39.84 6.87 19.54
CA MET A 5 -39.38 5.57 20.04
C MET A 5 -38.54 4.89 18.95
N ILE A 6 -37.22 4.85 19.10
CA ILE A 6 -36.37 4.07 18.18
C ILE A 6 -36.38 2.61 18.65
N LEU A 7 -37.12 1.77 17.91
CA LEU A 7 -37.06 0.32 18.02
C LEU A 7 -35.70 -0.14 17.47
N VAL A 8 -34.81 -0.61 18.34
CA VAL A 8 -33.60 -1.31 17.90
C VAL A 8 -34.02 -2.75 17.54
N CYS A 9 -34.15 -3.03 16.25
CA CYS A 9 -34.21 -4.41 15.76
C CYS A 9 -32.81 -5.02 15.89
N GLY A 10 -32.57 -5.81 16.93
CA GLY A 10 -31.54 -6.83 16.85
C GLY A 10 -31.92 -7.87 15.80
N VAL A 11 -31.00 -8.75 15.42
CA VAL A 11 -31.31 -9.93 14.60
C VAL A 11 -30.93 -11.13 15.44
N ASP A 12 -31.93 -11.93 15.81
CA ASP A 12 -31.71 -13.23 16.42
C ASP A 12 -31.53 -14.23 15.27
N SER A 13 -30.74 -15.30 15.49
CA SER A 13 -30.34 -16.27 14.46
C SER A 13 -31.49 -17.10 13.84
N SER A 14 -32.76 -16.73 14.07
CA SER A 14 -33.97 -17.26 13.40
C SER A 14 -34.99 -16.17 12.95
N MET A 15 -34.62 -14.88 13.00
CA MET A 15 -35.34 -13.73 12.42
C MET A 15 -36.87 -13.64 12.67
N ARG A 16 -37.44 -13.91 13.87
CA ARG A 16 -38.91 -13.78 14.06
C ARG A 16 -39.51 -13.16 15.33
N ARG A 17 -38.79 -12.64 16.36
CA ARG A 17 -39.39 -11.71 17.37
C ARG A 17 -38.42 -11.14 18.41
N PHE A 18 -38.66 -9.88 18.84
CA PHE A 18 -37.92 -9.17 19.91
C PHE A 18 -38.86 -8.76 21.06
N ARG A 19 -38.42 -8.96 22.31
CA ARG A 19 -39.04 -8.46 23.56
C ARG A 19 -38.11 -7.44 24.26
N PRO A 20 -38.63 -6.43 24.99
CA PRO A 20 -37.81 -5.42 25.65
C PRO A 20 -37.46 -5.78 27.11
N LEU A 21 -36.26 -5.36 27.58
CA LEU A 21 -35.90 -5.30 29.00
C LEU A 21 -35.33 -3.90 29.35
N VAL A 22 -36.13 -3.20 30.17
CA VAL A 22 -35.86 -2.18 31.21
C VAL A 22 -34.76 -1.12 31.05
N ALA A 23 -35.16 0.12 31.35
CA ALA A 23 -34.45 1.39 31.24
C ALA A 23 -33.45 1.68 32.38
N GLY A 24 -32.33 2.32 32.03
CA GLY A 24 -31.37 2.92 32.97
C GLY A 24 -30.91 4.30 32.47
N ARG A 25 -30.70 5.25 33.40
CA ARG A 25 -30.37 6.65 33.14
C ARG A 25 -28.85 6.83 33.19
N PHE A 26 -28.22 7.26 32.10
CA PHE A 26 -26.79 7.64 32.06
C PHE A 26 -26.62 9.13 31.70
N PRO A 27 -25.63 9.83 32.28
CA PRO A 27 -25.32 11.24 32.00
C PRO A 27 -24.83 11.44 30.56
N PRO A 28 -25.02 12.65 29.97
CA PRO A 28 -24.60 12.93 28.60
C PRO A 28 -23.08 13.04 28.54
N LEU A 29 -22.44 12.08 27.87
CA LEU A 29 -21.12 12.28 27.32
C LEU A 29 -21.30 12.51 25.81
N GLU A 30 -21.11 13.77 25.45
CA GLU A 30 -21.19 14.37 24.12
C GLU A 30 -20.37 13.58 23.07
N PRO A 31 -21.02 12.97 22.06
CA PRO A 31 -20.31 12.41 20.92
C PRO A 31 -20.03 13.51 19.90
N ARG A 32 -18.76 13.88 19.76
CA ARG A 32 -18.24 14.72 18.67
C ARG A 32 -18.34 13.98 17.33
N HIS A 33 -19.51 13.89 16.72
CA HIS A 33 -19.64 13.74 15.25
C HIS A 33 -20.94 14.39 14.76
N PRO A 34 -20.90 15.34 13.81
CA PRO A 34 -22.10 15.99 13.28
C PRO A 34 -22.82 15.10 12.26
N VAL A 35 -24.12 14.88 12.51
CA VAL A 35 -25.14 14.42 11.55
C VAL A 35 -25.44 15.57 10.59
N TRP A 36 -25.26 15.38 9.28
CA TRP A 36 -25.63 16.40 8.29
C TRP A 36 -27.08 16.19 7.83
N SER A 37 -27.94 17.16 8.15
CA SER A 37 -29.30 17.30 7.63
C SER A 37 -29.28 18.00 6.26
N GLN A 38 -30.31 17.75 5.45
CA GLN A 38 -30.46 18.23 4.07
C GLN A 38 -30.45 19.77 4.01
N GLY A 39 -29.28 20.34 3.74
CA GLY A 39 -29.09 21.80 3.62
C GLY A 39 -27.69 22.27 3.18
N GLN A 40 -26.86 21.40 2.58
CA GLN A 40 -25.44 21.70 2.32
C GLN A 40 -24.96 21.36 0.90
N LEU A 41 -25.71 21.71 -0.14
CA LEU A 41 -25.22 21.63 -1.54
C LEU A 41 -24.65 22.97 -2.05
N ARG A 42 -24.35 23.93 -1.16
CA ARG A 42 -23.69 25.20 -1.52
C ARG A 42 -22.28 25.38 -0.94
N TRP A 43 -21.74 24.36 -0.27
CA TRP A 43 -20.41 24.41 0.38
C TRP A 43 -19.42 23.34 -0.12
N TRP A 44 -19.78 22.58 -1.16
CA TRP A 44 -18.86 21.65 -1.85
C TRP A 44 -17.87 22.36 -2.79
N LEU A 45 -18.03 23.67 -3.05
CA LEU A 45 -17.09 24.47 -3.85
C LEU A 45 -16.05 25.23 -3.00
N ARG A 46 -15.98 25.00 -1.68
CA ARG A 46 -14.96 25.59 -0.79
C ARG A 46 -14.13 24.56 -0.01
N LEU A 47 -14.17 23.29 -0.40
CA LEU A 47 -13.35 22.21 0.14
C LEU A 47 -12.36 21.66 -0.89
N LEU A 48 -11.81 22.54 -1.73
CA LEU A 48 -10.64 22.28 -2.55
C LEU A 48 -9.45 23.13 -2.10
N TRP A 49 -9.33 23.49 -0.81
CA TRP A 49 -8.19 24.29 -0.30
C TRP A 49 -8.01 24.15 1.25
N TRP A 50 -8.18 22.95 1.82
CA TRP A 50 -7.79 22.65 3.24
C TRP A 50 -7.23 21.24 3.46
N PHE A 51 -7.01 20.42 2.42
CA PHE A 51 -6.11 19.28 2.54
C PHE A 51 -4.87 19.59 1.69
N PRO A 52 -3.89 20.35 2.22
CA PRO A 52 -2.55 20.24 1.70
C PRO A 52 -2.06 18.84 2.07
N GLU A 53 -1.74 18.04 1.06
CA GLU A 53 -0.80 16.94 1.13
C GLU A 53 -0.83 16.14 2.45
N LEU A 54 -1.86 15.30 2.61
CA LEU A 54 -1.60 14.06 3.32
C LEU A 54 -0.79 13.25 2.32
N GLU A 55 0.53 13.47 2.36
CA GLU A 55 1.60 12.80 1.62
C GLU A 55 1.41 11.29 1.78
N LEU A 56 0.52 10.72 0.96
CA LEU A 56 0.74 9.39 0.46
C LEU A 56 2.08 9.52 -0.27
N PRO A 57 3.13 8.79 0.13
CA PRO A 57 4.32 8.74 -0.72
C PRO A 57 3.79 8.38 -2.09
N GLU A 58 4.12 9.22 -3.07
CA GLU A 58 3.73 9.11 -4.47
C GLU A 58 3.57 7.64 -4.78
N SER A 59 2.33 7.21 -5.06
CA SER A 59 1.94 5.80 -5.19
C SER A 59 3.12 5.00 -5.71
N PRO A 60 3.58 3.93 -5.02
CA PRO A 60 4.90 3.34 -5.22
C PRO A 60 5.17 3.32 -6.71
N GLU A 61 6.12 4.14 -7.18
CA GLU A 61 6.29 4.40 -8.60
C GLU A 61 6.23 3.06 -9.31
N ILE A 62 5.20 2.86 -10.13
CA ILE A 62 5.03 1.58 -10.82
C ILE A 62 6.13 1.57 -11.86
N VAL A 63 7.31 1.06 -11.49
CA VAL A 63 8.45 1.01 -12.40
C VAL A 63 8.03 0.11 -13.55
N PRO A 64 7.86 0.67 -14.77
CA PRO A 64 7.38 -0.11 -15.88
C PRO A 64 8.48 -1.10 -16.26
N GLY A 65 8.16 -2.40 -16.28
CA GLY A 65 9.13 -3.42 -16.67
C GLY A 65 9.61 -3.18 -18.11
N VAL A 66 10.92 -3.08 -18.31
CA VAL A 66 11.56 -2.86 -19.61
C VAL A 66 11.68 -4.18 -20.35
N VAL A 67 11.34 -4.24 -21.63
CA VAL A 67 11.54 -5.47 -22.43
C VAL A 67 13.04 -5.63 -22.70
N ASP A 68 13.62 -6.73 -22.22
CA ASP A 68 15.05 -7.03 -22.38
C ASP A 68 15.22 -8.45 -22.94
N THR A 69 16.06 -8.61 -23.96
CA THR A 69 16.34 -9.91 -24.60
C THR A 69 17.11 -10.87 -23.70
N ARG A 70 17.77 -10.37 -22.66
CA ARG A 70 18.46 -11.16 -21.63
C ARG A 70 17.49 -11.82 -20.67
N CYS A 71 16.22 -11.37 -20.62
CA CYS A 71 15.20 -12.00 -19.81
C CYS A 71 14.56 -13.19 -20.54
N PRO A 72 14.43 -14.35 -19.89
CA PRO A 72 13.69 -15.48 -20.45
C PRO A 72 12.20 -15.13 -20.56
N ARG A 73 11.52 -15.70 -21.56
CA ARG A 73 10.07 -15.55 -21.73
C ARG A 73 9.26 -16.28 -20.66
N MET A 74 9.82 -17.35 -20.10
CA MET A 74 9.22 -18.17 -19.06
C MET A 74 10.11 -18.08 -17.82
N ASP A 75 9.52 -17.73 -16.69
CA ASP A 75 10.25 -17.57 -15.44
C ASP A 75 10.32 -18.89 -14.67
N ASP A 76 11.51 -19.19 -14.14
CA ASP A 76 11.73 -20.35 -13.28
C ASP A 76 11.57 -19.95 -11.79
N PRO A 77 10.62 -20.54 -11.04
CA PRO A 77 10.40 -20.19 -9.62
C PRO A 77 11.59 -20.51 -8.71
N ILE A 78 12.44 -21.47 -9.11
CA ILE A 78 13.59 -21.95 -8.34
C ILE A 78 14.84 -21.13 -8.65
N ASN A 79 14.99 -20.64 -9.89
CA ASN A 79 16.16 -19.92 -10.34
C ASN A 79 15.76 -18.62 -11.06
N PRO A 80 15.37 -17.57 -10.31
CA PRO A 80 14.99 -16.31 -10.91
C PRO A 80 16.18 -15.67 -11.62
N THR A 81 15.94 -15.16 -12.83
CA THR A 81 16.96 -14.42 -13.58
C THR A 81 17.01 -12.98 -13.09
N HIS A 82 18.18 -12.55 -12.62
CA HIS A 82 18.48 -11.18 -12.22
C HIS A 82 19.55 -10.60 -13.13
N LEU A 83 19.40 -9.32 -13.48
CA LEU A 83 20.34 -8.58 -14.33
C LEU A 83 20.93 -7.42 -13.53
N PRO A 84 22.25 -7.18 -13.65
CA PRO A 84 22.88 -6.01 -13.04
C PRO A 84 22.47 -4.73 -13.76
N VAL A 85 22.38 -3.61 -13.02
CA VAL A 85 22.27 -2.27 -13.58
C VAL A 85 23.68 -1.69 -13.73
N ASN A 86 24.03 -1.25 -14.94
CA ASN A 86 25.32 -0.61 -15.20
C ASN A 86 25.29 0.81 -14.61
N GLY A 87 26.21 1.10 -13.69
CA GLY A 87 26.34 2.42 -13.06
C GLY A 87 25.82 2.47 -11.62
N ASP A 88 24.81 1.67 -11.28
CA ASP A 88 24.21 1.64 -9.95
C ASP A 88 24.23 0.24 -9.34
N CYS A 89 25.26 -0.04 -8.54
CA CYS A 89 25.38 -1.32 -7.82
C CYS A 89 24.29 -1.56 -6.77
N ARG A 90 23.61 -0.50 -6.34
CA ARG A 90 22.48 -0.56 -5.42
C ARG A 90 21.18 -0.95 -6.10
N LYS A 91 21.17 -1.07 -7.43
CA LYS A 91 19.99 -1.41 -8.21
C LYS A 91 20.23 -2.67 -9.03
N PHE A 92 19.18 -3.45 -9.19
CA PHE A 92 19.21 -4.63 -10.03
C PHE A 92 17.87 -4.77 -10.73
N MET A 93 17.84 -5.53 -11.81
CA MET A 93 16.60 -5.82 -12.51
C MET A 93 16.22 -7.28 -12.33
N LYS A 94 14.96 -7.54 -12.02
CA LYS A 94 14.42 -8.90 -11.97
C LYS A 94 13.57 -9.18 -13.19
N CYS A 95 13.88 -10.28 -13.87
CA CYS A 95 13.12 -10.70 -15.02
C CYS A 95 11.80 -11.36 -14.60
N TYR A 96 10.71 -10.94 -15.24
CA TYR A 96 9.42 -11.62 -15.25
C TYR A 96 8.81 -11.58 -16.65
N GLY A 97 8.57 -12.73 -17.25
CA GLY A 97 7.86 -12.88 -18.52
C GLY A 97 8.51 -12.14 -19.69
N GLY A 98 9.84 -12.14 -19.77
CA GLY A 98 10.61 -11.41 -20.78
C GLY A 98 10.76 -9.89 -20.52
N ARG A 99 10.39 -9.42 -19.33
CA ARG A 99 10.52 -8.01 -18.91
C ARG A 99 11.38 -7.89 -17.67
N ALA A 100 12.28 -6.92 -17.65
CA ALA A 100 13.17 -6.58 -16.56
C ALA A 100 12.53 -5.48 -15.69
N TYR A 101 12.30 -5.75 -14.42
CA TYR A 101 11.76 -4.81 -13.45
C TYR A 101 12.86 -4.32 -12.53
N GLU A 102 13.09 -3.02 -12.47
CA GLU A 102 14.12 -2.45 -11.58
C GLU A 102 13.69 -2.56 -10.11
N HIS A 103 14.63 -2.96 -9.28
CA HIS A 103 14.51 -3.07 -7.84
C HIS A 103 15.74 -2.45 -7.19
N GLU A 104 15.51 -1.72 -6.10
CA GLU A 104 16.59 -1.19 -5.28
C GLU A 104 16.93 -2.14 -4.14
N CYS A 105 18.22 -2.37 -3.91
CA CYS A 105 18.72 -3.06 -2.74
C CYS A 105 18.56 -2.20 -1.48
N PRO A 106 18.40 -2.82 -0.30
CA PRO A 106 18.45 -2.10 0.97
C PRO A 106 19.72 -1.25 1.12
N ALA A 107 19.64 -0.19 1.91
CA ALA A 107 20.75 0.74 2.12
C ALA A 107 22.01 0.01 2.59
N GLY A 108 23.13 0.24 1.90
CA GLY A 108 24.44 -0.35 2.20
C GLY A 108 24.69 -1.73 1.58
N LEU A 109 23.75 -2.28 0.81
CA LEU A 109 23.93 -3.53 0.06
C LEU A 109 24.09 -3.27 -1.44
N GLU A 110 24.78 -4.19 -2.10
CA GLU A 110 25.04 -4.18 -3.53
C GLU A 110 24.56 -5.49 -4.17
N PHE A 111 24.07 -5.41 -5.40
CA PHE A 111 23.70 -6.60 -6.15
C PHE A 111 24.94 -7.31 -6.69
N GLY A 112 25.17 -8.53 -6.24
CA GLY A 112 26.26 -9.38 -6.72
C GLY A 112 25.79 -10.36 -7.78
N ILE A 113 26.33 -10.28 -8.99
CA ILE A 113 26.00 -11.22 -10.09
C ILE A 113 26.38 -12.66 -9.73
N GLN A 114 27.46 -12.86 -8.97
CA GLN A 114 27.89 -14.21 -8.54
C GLN A 114 26.96 -14.83 -7.49
N VAL A 115 26.39 -14.00 -6.62
CA VAL A 115 25.50 -14.44 -5.53
C VAL A 115 24.02 -14.35 -5.94
N ASN A 116 23.73 -13.67 -7.06
CA ASN A 116 22.39 -13.40 -7.60
C ASN A 116 21.42 -12.77 -6.58
N ARG A 117 21.95 -11.95 -5.66
CA ARG A 117 21.18 -11.24 -4.63
C ARG A 117 21.90 -9.98 -4.16
N CYS A 118 21.16 -9.12 -3.46
CA CYS A 118 21.74 -8.02 -2.69
C CYS A 118 22.52 -8.59 -1.50
N ASP A 119 23.81 -8.27 -1.42
CA ASP A 119 24.69 -8.69 -0.34
C ASP A 119 25.68 -7.55 -0.02
N TYR A 120 26.54 -7.72 0.97
CA TYR A 120 27.54 -6.72 1.31
C TYR A 120 28.52 -6.50 0.15
N PRO A 121 29.07 -5.29 -0.04
CA PRO A 121 29.99 -4.96 -1.13
C PRO A 121 31.20 -5.90 -1.22
N GLU A 122 31.68 -6.41 -0.07
CA GLU A 122 32.77 -7.38 0.03
C GLU A 122 32.45 -8.71 -0.68
N LEU A 123 31.18 -9.13 -0.66
CA LEU A 123 30.69 -10.37 -1.27
C LEU A 123 30.12 -10.13 -2.68
N ALA A 124 29.34 -9.06 -2.84
CA ALA A 124 28.71 -8.70 -4.11
C ALA A 124 29.73 -8.32 -5.17
N ARG A 125 30.85 -7.70 -4.75
CA ARG A 125 31.96 -7.26 -5.59
C ARG A 125 31.55 -6.40 -6.79
N CYS A 126 30.40 -5.71 -6.70
CA CYS A 126 29.90 -4.87 -7.78
C CYS A 126 30.79 -3.64 -7.93
N SER A 127 30.96 -2.85 -6.86
CA SER A 127 31.81 -1.65 -6.88
C SER A 127 33.27 -1.92 -7.26
N PHE A 128 33.82 -3.09 -6.91
CA PHE A 128 35.18 -3.48 -7.26
C PHE A 128 35.35 -3.88 -8.73
N ASN A 129 34.31 -4.46 -9.36
CA ASN A 129 34.34 -4.85 -10.78
C ASN A 129 34.27 -3.64 -11.73
N TYR A 130 33.73 -2.51 -11.26
CA TYR A 130 33.61 -1.28 -12.05
C TYR A 130 34.69 -0.22 -11.74
N GLY A 131 35.65 -0.53 -10.85
CA GLY A 131 36.93 0.16 -10.67
C GLY A 131 36.88 1.68 -10.48
N TRP A 132 37.03 2.15 -9.24
CA TRP A 132 37.48 3.50 -8.94
C TRP A 132 38.98 3.51 -8.67
#